data_AF-A0A7C5X1R4-F1
#
_entry.id   AF-A0A7C5X1R4-F1
#
_cell.length_a   1.000
_cell.length_b   1.000
_cell.length_c   1.000
_cell.angle_alpha   90.00
_cell.angle_beta   90.00
_cell.angle_gamma   90.00
#
_symmetry.space_group_name_H-M   'P 1'
#
loop_
_entity.id
_entity.type
_entity.pdbx_description
1 polymer ?
#
loop_
_entity_poly.entity_id
_entity_poly.type
_entity_poly.pdbx_seq_one_letter_code
_entity_poly.pdbx_strand_id
1 'polypeptide(L)'
;MFREISKLKPEEVRVKGVSGIEHCIRVIRDENGVFLYAELNEPKIEDIVGVLAIAVDTNLKPYFTIRNGSIPKEWISEIRKLGGKISYH
;
A
#
# COMPACT_ATOMS: atom_id res chain seq x y z
N MET A 1 -7.40 27.92 5.79
CA MET A 1 -7.20 27.10 7.00
C MET A 1 -6.72 25.74 6.53
N PHE A 2 -5.40 25.54 6.44
CA PHE A 2 -4.81 24.27 6.03
C PHE A 2 -5.06 23.29 7.18
N ARG A 3 -6.00 22.35 7.00
CA ARG A 3 -6.15 21.23 7.93
C ARG A 3 -4.85 20.44 7.85
N GLU A 4 -4.11 20.47 8.95
CA GLU A 4 -2.92 19.65 9.15
C GLU A 4 -3.23 18.21 8.75
N ILE A 5 -2.44 17.67 7.81
CA ILE A 5 -2.39 16.24 7.50
C ILE A 5 -1.65 15.59 8.69
N SER A 6 -2.30 15.56 9.85
CA SER A 6 -1.71 15.06 11.09
C SER A 6 -1.69 13.53 11.04
N LYS A 7 -0.58 13.01 10.51
CA LYS A 7 -0.01 11.68 10.77
C LYS A 7 -0.98 10.51 10.57
N LEU A 8 -1.19 10.16 9.32
CA LEU A 8 -1.53 8.78 8.96
C LEU A 8 -0.47 7.86 9.60
N LYS A 9 -0.82 7.15 10.68
CA LYS A 9 0.08 6.23 11.40
C LYS A 9 -0.21 4.80 10.93
N PRO A 10 0.78 4.09 10.37
CA PRO A 10 0.60 2.69 10.05
C PRO A 10 0.41 1.86 11.33
N GLU A 11 -0.60 1.01 11.34
CA GLU A 11 -0.91 0.03 12.39
C GLU A 11 -0.55 -1.38 11.89
N GLU A 12 0.09 -2.21 12.71
CA GLU A 12 0.34 -3.61 12.35
C GLU A 12 -0.87 -4.47 12.74
N VAL A 13 -1.37 -5.25 11.79
CA VAL A 13 -2.55 -6.11 11.96
C VAL A 13 -2.31 -7.47 11.34
N ARG A 14 -2.97 -8.50 11.87
CA ARG A 14 -3.04 -9.83 11.26
C ARG A 14 -4.34 -9.98 10.50
N VAL A 15 -4.24 -10.34 9.23
CA VAL A 15 -5.40 -10.54 8.35
C VAL A 15 -5.27 -11.87 7.65
N LYS A 16 -6.33 -12.69 7.71
CA LYS A 16 -6.41 -13.92 6.92
C LYS A 16 -6.93 -13.57 5.53
N GLY A 17 -6.11 -13.80 4.52
CA GLY A 17 -6.45 -13.58 3.12
C GLY A 17 -7.46 -14.60 2.58
N VAL A 18 -7.96 -14.35 1.38
CA VAL A 18 -8.92 -15.24 0.70
C VAL A 18 -8.33 -16.61 0.37
N SER A 19 -7.02 -16.69 0.19
CA SER A 19 -6.26 -17.93 0.06
C SER A 19 -6.23 -18.77 1.33
N GLY A 20 -6.63 -18.21 2.48
CA GLY A 20 -6.52 -18.81 3.79
C GLY A 20 -5.17 -18.57 4.49
N ILE A 21 -4.23 -17.88 3.84
CA ILE A 21 -2.94 -17.49 4.41
C ILE A 21 -3.13 -16.33 5.40
N GLU A 22 -2.49 -16.41 6.56
CA GLU A 22 -2.45 -15.30 7.52
C GLU A 22 -1.26 -14.38 7.19
N HIS A 23 -1.55 -13.09 7.01
CA HIS A 23 -0.55 -12.07 6.74
C HIS A 23 -0.41 -11.14 7.94
N CYS A 24 0.83 -10.82 8.31
CA CYS A 24 1.13 -9.70 9.19
C CYS A 24 1.43 -8.49 8.31
N ILE A 25 0.54 -7.49 8.33
CA ILE A 25 0.60 -6.35 7.41
C ILE A 25 0.52 -5.03 8.17
N ARG A 26 1.03 -3.97 7.55
CA ARG A 26 0.80 -2.61 8.03
C ARG A 26 -0.38 -2.02 7.29
N VAL A 27 -1.32 -1.42 8.00
CA VAL A 27 -2.48 -0.73 7.43
C VAL A 27 -2.49 0.73 7.82
N ILE A 28 -3.07 1.55 6.97
CA ILE A 28 -3.28 2.97 7.24
C ILE A 28 -4.74 3.31 6.97
N ARG A 29 -5.32 4.13 7.85
CA ARG A 29 -6.73 4.51 7.78
C ARG A 29 -6.82 5.98 7.43
N ASP A 30 -7.54 6.28 6.36
CA ASP A 30 -7.91 7.65 6.00
C ASP A 30 -9.42 7.76 5.77
N GLU A 31 -9.89 8.95 5.39
CA GLU A 31 -11.32 9.25 5.17
C GLU A 31 -11.97 8.35 4.09
N ASN A 32 -11.15 7.74 3.22
CA ASN A 32 -11.55 6.86 2.12
C ASN A 32 -11.45 5.37 2.46
N GLY A 33 -11.03 5.00 3.68
CA GLY A 33 -11.01 3.62 4.17
C GLY A 33 -9.66 3.12 4.68
N VAL A 34 -9.51 1.79 4.69
CA VAL A 34 -8.33 1.07 5.16
C VAL A 34 -7.48 0.65 3.96
N PHE A 35 -6.19 0.94 4.00
CA PHE A 35 -5.23 0.63 2.94
C PHE A 35 -4.09 -0.22 3.48
N LEU A 36 -3.57 -1.12 2.64
CA LEU A 36 -2.32 -1.83 2.88
C LEU A 36 -1.15 -0.85 2.70
N TYR A 37 -0.47 -0.50 3.78
CA TYR A 37 0.64 0.43 3.78
C TYR A 37 1.96 -0.28 3.45
N ALA A 38 2.63 0.18 2.40
CA ALA A 38 3.96 -0.29 2.01
C ALA A 38 4.91 0.90 1.88
N GLU A 39 5.95 0.92 2.70
CA GLU A 39 7.04 1.90 2.58
C GLU A 39 8.22 1.24 1.89
N LEU A 40 8.59 1.74 0.71
CA LEU A 40 9.66 1.18 -0.11
C LEU A 40 10.76 2.22 -0.31
N ASN A 41 12.01 1.78 -0.23
CA ASN A 41 13.19 2.57 -0.57
C ASN A 41 13.84 1.97 -1.81
N GLU A 42 13.88 2.72 -2.92
CA GLU A 42 14.35 2.26 -4.23
C GLU A 42 13.66 0.96 -4.68
N PRO A 43 12.32 1.00 -4.90
CA PRO A 43 11.51 -0.19 -5.13
C PRO A 43 11.93 -0.95 -6.39
N LYS A 44 12.05 -2.28 -6.27
CA LYS A 44 12.15 -3.19 -7.40
C LYS A 44 10.77 -3.70 -7.81
N ILE A 45 10.70 -4.31 -8.99
CA ILE A 45 9.46 -4.91 -9.50
C ILE A 45 8.93 -5.98 -8.54
N GLU A 46 9.82 -6.78 -7.96
CA GLU A 46 9.47 -7.83 -6.99
C GLU A 46 8.77 -7.26 -5.74
N ASP A 47 9.24 -6.13 -5.21
CA ASP A 47 8.63 -5.46 -4.06
C ASP A 47 7.22 -4.99 -4.40
N ILE A 48 7.04 -4.42 -5.59
CA ILE A 48 5.74 -3.94 -6.08
C ILE A 48 4.77 -5.11 -6.22
N VAL A 49 5.19 -6.18 -6.90
CA VAL A 49 4.38 -7.40 -7.11
C VAL A 49 4.00 -8.04 -5.78
N GLY A 50 4.94 -8.13 -4.83
CA GLY A 50 4.68 -8.68 -3.50
C GLY A 50 3.58 -7.92 -2.76
N VAL A 51 3.65 -6.58 -2.75
CA VAL A 51 2.61 -5.75 -2.12
C VAL A 51 1.26 -5.92 -2.83
N LEU A 52 1.24 -6.00 -4.17
CA LEU A 52 0.00 -6.19 -4.92
C LEU A 52 -0.62 -7.57 -4.68
N ALA A 53 0.19 -8.62 -4.58
CA ALA A 53 -0.29 -9.96 -4.27
C ALA A 53 -0.98 -10.01 -2.90
N ILE A 54 -0.36 -9.38 -1.88
CA ILE A 54 -0.95 -9.27 -0.54
C ILE A 54 -2.23 -8.41 -0.58
N ALA A 55 -2.22 -7.29 -1.31
CA ALA A 55 -3.39 -6.43 -1.47
C ALA A 55 -4.59 -7.18 -2.05
N VAL A 56 -4.37 -7.98 -3.11
CA VAL A 56 -5.40 -8.82 -3.73
C VAL A 56 -5.88 -9.89 -2.75
N ASP A 57 -4.96 -10.61 -2.09
CA ASP A 57 -5.33 -11.69 -1.18
C ASP A 57 -6.08 -11.19 0.06
N THR A 58 -5.74 -10.01 0.56
CA THR A 58 -6.40 -9.37 1.72
C THR A 58 -7.60 -8.50 1.33
N ASN A 59 -7.89 -8.35 0.03
CA ASN A 59 -8.89 -7.44 -0.52
C ASN A 59 -8.73 -5.97 -0.02
N LEU A 60 -7.49 -5.55 0.19
CA LEU A 60 -7.13 -4.19 0.61
C LEU A 60 -6.57 -3.40 -0.57
N LYS A 61 -6.80 -2.09 -0.57
CA LYS A 61 -6.19 -1.19 -1.55
C LYS A 61 -4.75 -0.89 -1.14
N PRO A 62 -3.76 -0.98 -2.03
CA PRO A 62 -2.38 -0.71 -1.66
C PRO A 62 -2.10 0.80 -1.55
N TYR A 63 -1.27 1.18 -0.59
CA TYR A 63 -0.77 2.54 -0.38
C TYR A 63 0.76 2.48 -0.37
N PHE A 64 1.37 2.87 -1.49
CA PHE A 64 2.82 2.91 -1.64
C PHE A 64 3.37 4.25 -1.15
N THR A 65 4.38 4.19 -0.31
CA THR A 65 5.17 5.34 0.15
C THR A 65 6.61 5.13 -0.31
N ILE A 66 7.05 5.89 -1.31
CA ILE A 66 8.37 5.74 -1.93
C ILE A 66 9.31 6.77 -1.32
N ARG A 67 10.32 6.31 -0.58
CA ARG A 67 11.34 7.19 0.02
C ARG A 67 12.42 7.63 -0.96
N ASN A 68 12.78 6.77 -1.90
CA ASN A 68 13.75 7.04 -2.96
C ASN A 68 13.40 6.21 -4.20
N GLY A 69 13.77 6.69 -5.38
CA GLY A 69 13.49 6.03 -6.65
C GLY A 69 12.06 6.23 -7.15
N SER A 70 11.60 5.35 -8.04
CA SER A 70 10.29 5.49 -8.68
C SER A 70 9.66 4.14 -9.01
N ILE A 71 8.34 4.07 -8.91
CA ILE A 71 7.57 2.96 -9.49
C ILE A 71 7.57 3.09 -11.02
N PRO A 72 7.90 2.01 -11.77
CA PRO A 72 7.83 2.02 -13.23
C PRO A 72 6.40 2.33 -13.72
N LYS A 73 6.28 3.07 -14.83
CA LYS A 73 4.99 3.63 -15.30
C LYS A 73 3.92 2.58 -15.56
N GLU A 74 4.32 1.42 -16.07
CA GLU A 74 3.46 0.27 -16.31
C GLU A 74 2.76 -0.22 -15.02
N TRP A 75 3.47 -0.18 -13.89
CA TRP A 75 2.95 -0.60 -12.60
C TRP A 75 2.06 0.44 -11.95
N ILE A 76 2.27 1.73 -12.23
CA ILE A 76 1.40 2.81 -11.73
C ILE A 76 -0.04 2.60 -12.21
N SER A 77 -0.23 2.18 -13.46
CA SER A 77 -1.56 1.86 -13.99
C SER A 77 -2.23 0.72 -13.22
N GLU A 78 -1.50 -0.37 -12.97
CA GLU A 78 -2.03 -1.54 -12.25
C GLU A 78 -2.38 -1.21 -10.80
N ILE A 79 -1.53 -0.44 -10.10
CA ILE A 79 -1.80 0.05 -8.75
C ILE A 79 -3.10 0.86 -8.73
N ARG A 80 -3.31 1.75 -9.71
CA ARG A 80 -4.53 2.57 -9.81
C ARG A 80 -5.78 1.75 -10.11
N LYS A 81 -5.69 0.70 -10.92
CA LYS A 81 -6.84 -0.21 -11.18
C LYS A 81 -7.34 -0.89 -9.91
N LEU A 82 -6.43 -1.19 -8.98
CA LEU A 82 -6.78 -1.70 -7.65
C LEU A 82 -7.24 -0.60 -6.66
N GLY A 83 -7.41 0.64 -7.12
CA GLY A 83 -7.75 1.79 -6.27
C GLY A 83 -6.62 2.21 -5.33
N GLY A 84 -5.39 1.81 -5.63
CA GLY A 84 -4.21 2.09 -4.83
C GLY A 84 -3.72 3.53 -4.94
N LYS A 85 -2.96 3.95 -3.94
CA LYS A 85 -2.36 5.29 -3.83
C LYS A 85 -0.83 5.18 -3.85
N ILE A 86 -0.17 6.21 -4.36
CA ILE A 86 1.29 6.31 -4.39
C ILE A 86 1.66 7.70 -3.87
N SER A 87 2.52 7.75 -2.86
CA SER A 87 3.09 8.96 -2.28
C SER A 87 4.61 8.90 -2.43
N TYR A 88 5.21 10.00 -2.88
CA TYR A 88 6.66 10.17 -2.98
C TYR A 88 7.10 11.16 -1.89
N HIS A 89 8.17 10.84 -1.16
CA HIS A 89 8.74 11.68 -0.12
C HIS A 89 10.13 12.17 -0.48
#